data_AF-A0A7C3DQL1-F1
#
_entry.id   AF-A0A7C3DQL1-F1
#
_cell.length_a   1.000
_cell.length_b   1.000
_cell.length_c   1.000
_cell.angle_alpha   90.00
_cell.angle_beta   90.00
_cell.angle_gamma   90.00
#
_symmetry.space_group_name_H-M   'P 1'
#
loop_
_entity.id
_entity.type
_entity.pdbx_description
1 polymer ?
#
loop_
_entity_poly.entity_id
_entity_poly.type
_entity_poly.pdbx_seq_one_letter_code
_entity_poly.pdbx_strand_id
1 'polypeptide(L)' 'ILKQTNAAGVMTRPAWELMNRLPMFKNCQCGPLTHAEWLADRIVNIPSSVIVPGYRNNKN' A
#
# COMPACT_ATOMS: atom_id res chain seq x y z
N ILE A 1 2.16 -10.28 -7.64
CA ILE A 1 1.45 -10.23 -6.34
C ILE A 1 0.21 -9.35 -6.39
N LEU A 2 0.28 -8.02 -6.35
CA LEU A 2 -0.90 -7.15 -6.16
C LEU A 2 -2.09 -7.42 -7.11
N LYS A 3 -1.83 -7.54 -8.42
CA LYS A 3 -2.89 -7.89 -9.40
C LYS A 3 -3.46 -9.29 -9.16
N GLN A 4 -2.61 -10.26 -8.83
CA GLN A 4 -2.98 -11.66 -8.62
C GLN A 4 -3.84 -11.84 -7.36
N THR A 5 -3.44 -11.22 -6.24
CA THR A 5 -4.17 -11.29 -4.97
C THR A 5 -5.51 -10.58 -5.04
N ASN A 6 -5.55 -9.39 -5.67
CA ASN A 6 -6.81 -8.68 -5.90
C ASN A 6 -7.77 -9.49 -6.80
N ALA A 7 -7.26 -10.15 -7.85
CA ALA A 7 -8.07 -11.04 -8.68
C ALA A 7 -8.60 -12.28 -7.91
N ALA A 8 -7.87 -12.73 -6.89
CA ALA A 8 -8.29 -13.80 -5.98
C ALA A 8 -9.22 -13.32 -4.83
N GLY A 9 -9.67 -12.07 -4.85
CA GLY A 9 -10.54 -11.50 -3.82
C GLY A 9 -9.84 -11.13 -2.51
N VAL A 10 -8.51 -11.18 -2.47
CA VAL A 10 -7.70 -10.74 -1.33
C VAL A 10 -7.19 -9.33 -1.62
N MET A 11 -7.79 -8.33 -0.95
CA MET A 11 -7.45 -6.93 -1.19
C MET A 11 -6.03 -6.62 -0.73
N THR A 12 -5.14 -6.32 -1.67
CA THR A 12 -3.79 -5.82 -1.37
C THR A 12 -3.58 -4.46 -2.02
N ARG A 13 -2.85 -3.58 -1.33
CA ARG A 13 -2.58 -2.21 -1.77
C ARG A 13 -1.07 -1.97 -1.85
N PRO A 14 -0.57 -1.13 -2.75
CA PRO A 14 0.83 -0.71 -2.70
C PRO A 14 1.10 0.04 -1.39
N ALA A 15 2.37 0.15 -1.00
CA ALA A 15 2.76 1.10 0.03
C ALA A 15 2.54 2.56 -0.41
N TRP A 16 2.66 3.46 0.55
CA TRP A 16 2.57 4.90 0.28
C TRP A 16 3.62 5.35 -0.73
N GLU A 17 3.21 6.20 -1.66
CA GLU A 17 4.14 6.87 -2.58
C GLU A 17 5.07 7.79 -1.77
N LEU A 18 6.34 7.84 -2.16
CA LEU A 18 7.30 8.68 -1.46
C LEU A 18 7.02 10.16 -1.73
N MET A 19 7.12 10.98 -0.68
CA MET A 19 6.78 12.41 -0.78
C MET A 19 7.59 13.13 -1.85
N ASN A 20 8.88 12.83 -2.00
CA ASN A 20 9.76 13.43 -3.00
C ASN A 20 9.35 13.11 -4.46
N ARG A 21 8.55 12.06 -4.69
CA ARG A 21 8.02 11.70 -6.02
C ARG A 21 6.71 12.42 -6.34
N LEU A 22 6.06 13.04 -5.35
CA LEU A 22 4.81 13.77 -5.56
C LEU A 22 5.07 15.14 -6.20
N PRO A 23 4.27 15.57 -7.20
CA PRO A 23 4.45 16.86 -7.87
C PRO A 23 4.48 18.06 -6.93
N MET A 24 3.75 17.97 -5.82
CA MET A 24 3.66 19.00 -4.78
C MET A 24 5.00 19.29 -4.09
N PHE A 25 5.88 18.28 -3.98
CA PHE A 25 7.16 18.38 -3.26
C PHE A 25 8.39 18.39 -4.17
N LYS A 26 8.21 18.54 -5.49
CA LYS A 26 9.30 18.49 -6.48
C LYS A 26 10.46 19.47 -6.23
N ASN A 27 10.18 20.59 -5.56
CA ASN A 27 11.14 21.67 -5.27
C ASN A 27 11.59 21.68 -3.80
N CYS A 28 11.16 20.70 -3.00
CA CYS A 28 11.56 20.60 -1.60
C CYS A 28 12.93 19.94 -1.48
N GLN A 29 13.67 20.29 -0.42
CA GLN A 29 14.93 19.62 -0.10
C GLN A 29 14.69 18.13 0.16
N CYS A 30 15.54 17.28 -0.41
CA CYS A 30 15.48 15.84 -0.25
C CYS A 30 16.89 15.30 -0.04
N GLY A 31 17.09 14.55 1.05
CA GLY A 31 18.32 13.79 1.28
C GLY A 31 18.35 12.47 0.50
N PRO A 32 19.40 11.65 0.68
CA PRO A 32 19.43 10.29 0.16
C PRO A 32 18.33 9.42 0.80
N LEU A 33 17.49 8.78 -0.02
CA LEU A 33 16.34 7.97 0.41
C LEU A 33 16.41 6.51 -0.05
N THR A 34 17.62 5.97 -0.26
CA THR A 34 17.86 4.66 -0.88
C THR A 34 17.01 3.52 -0.29
N HIS A 35 16.87 3.48 1.04
CA HIS A 35 16.07 2.44 1.71
C HIS A 35 14.56 2.66 1.55
N ALA A 36 14.10 3.91 1.61
CA ALA A 36 12.69 4.23 1.44
C ALA A 36 12.24 3.91 0.00
N GLU A 37 13.06 4.23 -1.00
CA GLU A 37 12.83 3.88 -2.41
C GLU A 37 12.81 2.37 -2.60
N TRP A 38 13.80 1.66 -2.04
CA TRP A 38 13.86 0.21 -2.14
C TRP A 38 12.62 -0.47 -1.56
N LEU A 39 12.13 0.01 -0.41
CA LEU A 39 10.94 -0.51 0.27
C LEU A 39 9.65 -0.18 -0.50
N ALA A 40 9.44 1.07 -0.88
CA ALA A 40 8.22 1.52 -1.56
C ALA A 40 7.93 0.71 -2.83
N ASP A 41 8.98 0.34 -3.57
CA ASP A 41 8.84 -0.41 -4.83
C ASP A 41 8.60 -1.92 -4.62
N ARG A 42 8.73 -2.45 -3.39
CA ARG A 42 8.74 -3.91 -3.12
C ARG A 42 7.69 -4.37 -2.12
N ILE A 43 7.27 -3.52 -1.19
CA ILE A 43 6.33 -3.92 -0.15
C ILE A 43 4.88 -3.67 -0.57
N VAL A 44 3.97 -4.45 0.01
CA VAL A 44 2.52 -4.28 -0.17
C VAL A 44 1.82 -4.34 1.18
N ASN A 45 0.74 -3.60 1.30
CA ASN A 45 -0.17 -3.67 2.42
C ASN A 45 -1.11 -4.86 2.25
N ILE A 46 -1.22 -5.66 3.30
CA ILE A 46 -2.14 -6.80 3.40
C ILE A 46 -3.40 -6.41 4.20
N PRO A 47 -4.52 -7.12 4.05
CA PRO A 47 -5.64 -6.99 4.97
C PRO A 47 -5.19 -7.36 6.39
N SER A 48 -5.26 -6.41 7.31
CA SER A 48 -4.80 -6.57 8.70
C SER A 48 -5.88 -6.22 9.73
N SER A 49 -7.12 -5.99 9.29
CA SER A 49 -8.24 -5.70 10.19
C SER A 49 -8.57 -6.89 11.09
N VAL A 50 -9.02 -6.57 12.31
CA VAL A 50 -9.50 -7.57 13.26
C VAL A 50 -10.70 -8.31 12.69
N ILE A 51 -10.84 -9.60 13.03
CA ILE A 51 -12.03 -10.36 12.65
C ILE A 51 -13.14 -9.99 13.63
N VAL A 52 -14.09 -9.18 13.18
CA VAL A 52 -15.31 -8.86 13.93
C VAL A 52 -16.40 -9.88 13.58
N PRO A 53 -16.94 -10.64 14.56
CA PRO A 53 -18.06 -11.54 14.33
C PRO A 53 -19.25 -10.79 13.71
N GLY A 54 -19.86 -11.35 12.66
CA GLY A 54 -21.04 -10.76 11.98
C GLY A 54 -20.73 -9.74 10.87
N TYR A 55 -19.55 -9.11 10.84
CA TYR A 55 -19.22 -8.09 9.82
C TYR A 55 -19.18 -8.64 8.38
N ARG A 56 -18.85 -9.93 8.20
CA ARG A 56 -18.82 -10.60 6.89
C ARG A 56 -20.14 -11.28 6.51
N ASN A 57 -21.15 -11.27 7.39
CA ASN A 57 -22.39 -12.03 7.20
C ASN A 57 -23.50 -11.25 6.46
N ASN A 58 -23.31 -9.94 6.20
CA ASN A 58 -24.17 -9.21 5.28
C ASN A 58 -23.74 -9.48 3.83
N LYS A 59 -24.05 -10.67 3.34
CA LYS A 59 -24.14 -10.92 1.90
C LYS A 59 -25.62 -10.91 1.53
N ASN A 60 -26.04 -9.87 0.80
CA ASN A 60 -27.23 -9.96 -0.04
C ASN A 60 -26.99 -10.96 -1.17
#